data_AF-A0A8H2JKF2-F1
#
_entry.id   AF-A0A8H2JKF2-F1
#
_cell.length_a   1.000
_cell.length_b   1.000
_cell.length_c   1.000
_cell.angle_alpha   90.00
_cell.angle_beta   90.00
_cell.angle_gamma   90.00
#
_symmetry.space_group_name_H-M   'P 1'
#
loop_
_entity.id
_entity.type
_entity.pdbx_description
1 polymer ?
#
loop_
_entity_poly.entity_id
_entity_poly.type
_entity_poly.pdbx_seq_one_letter_code
_entity_poly.pdbx_strand_id
1 'polypeptide(L)'
;MERLKESQALLTLNYNAYNKAATKPLAPLDVNDEAQLKELLNTVMNRESISHMRHKKALKESAELRSAIADVLLLLDGCDIKKIKAAMRKATAVPEK
;
A
#
# COMPACT_ATOMS: atom_id res chain seq x y z
N MET A 1 17.82 2.94 5.52
CA MET A 1 16.52 2.74 4.83
C MET A 1 15.47 3.71 5.40
N GLU A 2 15.63 5.01 5.20
CA GLU A 2 14.62 5.98 5.65
C GLU A 2 13.29 5.78 4.93
N ARG A 3 13.34 5.48 3.62
CA ARG A 3 12.16 5.26 2.80
C ARG A 3 11.24 4.13 3.29
N LEU A 4 11.81 2.98 3.66
CA LEU A 4 11.04 1.87 4.19
C LEU A 4 10.36 2.25 5.50
N LYS A 5 11.07 2.93 6.42
CA LYS A 5 10.51 3.40 7.69
C LYS A 5 9.37 4.40 7.48
N GLU A 6 9.52 5.34 6.56
CA GLU A 6 8.46 6.28 6.20
C GLU A 6 7.23 5.56 5.63
N SER A 7 7.43 4.60 4.74
CA SER A 7 6.35 3.83 4.15
C SER A 7 5.64 2.93 5.17
N GLN A 8 6.37 2.32 6.11
CA GLN A 8 5.80 1.55 7.22
C GLN A 8 5.01 2.44 8.19
N ALA A 9 5.46 3.67 8.45
CA ALA A 9 4.71 4.64 9.26
C ALA A 9 3.41 5.07 8.55
N LEU A 10 3.49 5.33 7.24
CA LEU A 10 2.31 5.66 6.43
C LEU A 10 1.33 4.47 6.38
N LEU A 11 1.83 3.24 6.26
CA LEU A 11 1.02 2.03 6.33
C LEU A 11 0.29 1.93 7.67
N THR A 12 1.01 2.12 8.78
CA THR A 12 0.42 2.09 10.12
C THR A 12 -0.69 3.14 10.28
N LEU A 13 -0.47 4.36 9.76
CA LEU A 13 -1.48 5.42 9.79
C LEU A 13 -2.73 5.05 9.00
N ASN A 14 -2.57 4.56 7.77
CA ASN A 14 -3.69 4.14 6.92
C ASN A 14 -4.43 2.92 7.49
N TYR A 15 -3.70 1.97 8.08
CA TYR A 15 -4.28 0.81 8.74
C TYR A 15 -5.18 1.22 9.91
N ASN A 16 -4.72 2.17 10.73
CA ASN A 16 -5.51 2.72 11.83
C ASN A 16 -6.74 3.48 11.33
N ALA A 17 -6.60 4.28 10.27
CA ALA A 17 -7.72 4.99 9.66
C ALA A 17 -8.78 4.01 9.11
N TYR A 18 -8.35 3.00 8.36
CA TYR A 18 -9.23 1.96 7.82
C TYR A 18 -9.97 1.23 8.95
N ASN A 19 -9.28 0.80 10.01
CA ASN A 19 -9.91 0.07 11.11
C ASN A 19 -10.90 0.91 11.93
N LYS A 20 -10.72 2.23 11.98
CA LYS A 20 -11.71 3.14 12.60
C LYS A 20 -13.01 3.23 11.79
N ALA A 21 -12.94 3.12 10.47
CA ALA A 21 -14.10 3.21 9.59
C ALA A 21 -14.71 1.83 9.26
N ALA A 22 -13.92 0.76 9.33
CA ALA A 22 -14.38 -0.58 9.02
C ALA A 22 -15.27 -1.14 10.13
N THR A 23 -16.38 -1.77 9.72
CA THR A 23 -17.29 -2.47 10.64
C THR A 23 -16.67 -3.72 11.27
N LYS A 24 -15.67 -4.30 10.60
CA LYS A 24 -14.85 -5.41 11.10
C LYS A 24 -13.39 -5.00 11.02
N PRO A 25 -12.64 -4.98 12.13
CA PRO A 25 -11.22 -4.68 12.08
C PRO A 25 -10.47 -5.73 11.24
N LEU A 26 -9.31 -5.34 10.75
CA LEU A 26 -8.34 -6.23 10.13
C LEU A 26 -7.56 -7.00 11.20
N ALA A 27 -6.86 -8.05 10.77
CA ALA A 27 -5.89 -8.74 11.63
C ALA A 27 -4.79 -7.76 12.09
N PRO A 28 -4.10 -8.05 13.21
CA PRO A 28 -2.97 -7.24 13.69
C PRO A 28 -1.96 -7.00 12.58
N LEU A 29 -1.47 -5.77 12.49
CA LEU A 29 -0.48 -5.38 11.48
C LEU A 29 0.94 -5.65 12.00
N ASP A 30 1.70 -6.44 11.23
CA ASP A 30 3.15 -6.47 11.27
C ASP A 30 3.72 -5.93 9.95
N VAL A 31 4.46 -4.83 10.06
CA VAL A 31 4.96 -4.07 8.90
C VAL A 31 6.21 -4.66 8.27
N ASN A 32 6.78 -5.71 8.87
CA ASN A 32 7.96 -6.42 8.39
C ASN A 32 7.65 -7.82 7.85
N ASP A 33 6.45 -8.36 8.09
CA ASP A 33 6.06 -9.68 7.63
C ASP A 33 5.38 -9.61 6.25
N GLU A 34 6.14 -9.97 5.22
CA GLU A 34 5.67 -9.90 3.83
C GLU A 34 4.44 -10.79 3.57
N ALA A 35 4.40 -11.99 4.15
CA ALA A 35 3.31 -12.94 3.94
C ALA A 35 2.00 -12.39 4.54
N GLN A 36 2.07 -11.85 5.74
CA GLN A 36 0.94 -11.22 6.42
C GLN A 36 0.48 -9.96 5.69
N LEU A 37 1.41 -9.13 5.18
CA LEU A 37 1.08 -7.97 4.35
C LEU A 37 0.37 -8.35 3.05
N LYS A 38 0.78 -9.44 2.40
CA LYS A 38 0.09 -9.99 1.22
C LYS A 38 -1.32 -10.47 1.55
N GLU A 39 -1.49 -11.19 2.66
CA GLU A 39 -2.82 -11.63 3.12
C GLU A 39 -3.74 -10.45 3.46
N LEU A 40 -3.18 -9.43 4.12
CA LEU A 40 -3.87 -8.20 4.47
C LEU A 40 -4.35 -7.46 3.22
N LEU A 41 -3.48 -7.31 2.21
CA LEU A 41 -3.83 -6.71 0.92
C LEU A 41 -4.99 -7.46 0.26
N ASN A 42 -4.91 -8.80 0.20
CA ASN A 42 -5.95 -9.63 -0.37
C ASN A 42 -7.29 -9.48 0.38
N THR A 43 -7.24 -9.40 1.71
CA THR A 43 -8.42 -9.19 2.55
C THR A 43 -9.10 -7.85 2.25
N VAL A 44 -8.32 -6.78 2.16
CA VAL A 44 -8.84 -5.43 1.86
C VAL A 44 -9.45 -5.39 0.45
N MET A 45 -8.77 -5.96 -0.54
CA MET A 45 -9.28 -6.08 -1.92
C MET A 45 -10.58 -6.89 -2.00
N ASN A 46 -10.66 -8.02 -1.28
CA ASN A 46 -11.85 -8.85 -1.26
C ASN A 46 -13.04 -8.12 -0.61
N ARG A 47 -12.80 -7.39 0.48
CA ARG A 47 -13.84 -6.56 1.13
C ARG A 47 -14.38 -5.49 0.19
N GLU A 48 -13.52 -4.82 -0.58
CA GLU A 48 -13.95 -3.89 -1.61
C GLU A 48 -14.76 -4.56 -2.70
N SER A 49 -14.27 -5.70 -3.22
CA SER A 49 -14.97 -6.47 -4.25
C SER A 49 -16.37 -6.87 -3.81
N ILE A 50 -16.52 -7.40 -2.59
CA ILE A 50 -17.82 -7.75 -2.00
C ILE A 50 -18.70 -6.50 -1.83
N SER A 51 -18.13 -5.36 -1.41
CA SER A 51 -18.88 -4.10 -1.30
C SER A 51 -19.45 -3.68 -2.65
N HIS A 52 -18.62 -3.70 -3.70
CA HIS A 52 -19.03 -3.38 -5.06
C HIS A 52 -20.10 -4.34 -5.59
N MET A 53 -19.93 -5.65 -5.40
CA MET A 53 -20.92 -6.66 -5.77
C MET A 53 -22.27 -6.46 -5.05
N ARG A 54 -22.24 -5.94 -3.82
CA ARG A 54 -23.44 -5.63 -3.03
C ARG A 54 -24.01 -4.23 -3.31
N HIS A 55 -23.52 -3.53 -4.33
CA HIS A 55 -23.86 -2.13 -4.64
C HIS A 55 -23.67 -1.17 -3.45
N LYS A 56 -22.75 -1.50 -2.55
CA LYS A 56 -22.37 -0.66 -1.39
C LYS A 56 -21.12 0.14 -1.71
N LYS A 57 -21.07 1.36 -1.20
CA LYS A 57 -19.89 2.21 -1.32
C LYS A 57 -18.71 1.59 -0.59
N ALA A 58 -17.61 1.36 -1.30
CA ALA A 58 -16.35 0.96 -0.70
C ALA A 58 -15.84 2.05 0.26
N LEU A 59 -15.08 1.63 1.28
CA LEU A 59 -14.42 2.56 2.19
C LEU A 59 -13.40 3.39 1.39
N LYS A 60 -13.39 4.72 1.60
CA LYS A 60 -12.45 5.61 0.92
C LYS A 60 -11.01 5.26 1.32
N GLU A 61 -10.82 4.94 2.58
CA GLU A 61 -9.55 4.54 3.21
C GLU A 61 -9.00 3.23 2.65
N SER A 62 -9.81 2.44 1.94
CA SER A 62 -9.39 1.17 1.36
C SER A 62 -8.36 1.35 0.25
N ALA A 63 -8.55 2.35 -0.61
CA ALA A 63 -7.61 2.64 -1.70
C ALA A 63 -6.24 3.11 -1.15
N GLU A 64 -6.27 3.97 -0.14
CA GLU A 64 -5.06 4.49 0.50
C GLU A 64 -4.30 3.38 1.24
N LEU A 65 -5.03 2.51 1.96
CA LEU A 65 -4.44 1.34 2.62
C LEU A 65 -3.79 0.38 1.63
N ARG A 66 -4.47 0.02 0.52
CA ARG A 66 -3.89 -0.87 -0.49
C ARG A 66 -2.62 -0.32 -1.10
N SER A 67 -2.61 0.98 -1.41
CA SER A 67 -1.44 1.66 -1.95
C SER A 67 -0.27 1.62 -0.96
N ALA A 68 -0.53 1.87 0.33
CA ALA A 68 0.50 1.82 1.36
C ALA A 68 1.06 0.40 1.60
N ILE A 69 0.20 -0.63 1.59
CA ILE A 69 0.66 -2.03 1.71
C ILE A 69 1.55 -2.40 0.52
N ALA A 70 1.13 -2.07 -0.70
CA ALA A 70 1.89 -2.35 -1.91
C ALA A 70 3.27 -1.66 -1.92
N ASP A 71 3.34 -0.40 -1.48
CA ASP A 71 4.62 0.34 -1.38
C ASP A 71 5.59 -0.32 -0.39
N VAL A 72 5.10 -0.79 0.77
CA VAL A 72 5.94 -1.51 1.74
C VAL A 72 6.40 -2.87 1.17
N LEU A 73 5.50 -3.65 0.56
CA LEU A 73 5.85 -4.93 -0.07
C LEU A 73 6.95 -4.76 -1.13
N LEU A 74 6.82 -3.75 -1.99
CA LEU A 74 7.82 -3.44 -3.01
C LEU A 74 9.17 -3.06 -2.39
N LEU A 75 9.15 -2.25 -1.33
CA LEU A 75 10.38 -1.83 -0.65
C LEU A 75 11.05 -2.99 0.12
N LEU A 76 10.28 -3.94 0.66
CA LEU A 76 10.79 -5.16 1.28
C LEU A 76 11.47 -6.07 0.25
N ASP A 77 10.92 -6.16 -0.96
CA ASP A 77 11.52 -6.85 -2.12
C ASP A 77 12.75 -6.10 -2.70
N GLY A 78 13.10 -4.94 -2.14
CA GLY A 78 14.21 -4.10 -2.62
C GLY A 78 13.86 -3.24 -3.85
N CYS A 79 12.59 -3.21 -4.25
CA CYS A 79 12.07 -2.46 -5.38
C CYS A 79 11.56 -1.07 -4.95
N ASP A 80 12.44 -0.06 -4.99
CA ASP A 80 12.05 1.35 -4.78
C ASP A 80 11.59 1.99 -6.10
N ILE A 81 10.29 1.84 -6.42
CA ILE A 81 9.69 2.37 -7.66
C ILE A 81 9.94 3.87 -7.83
N LYS A 82 9.98 4.65 -6.74
CA LYS A 82 10.25 6.09 -6.82
C LYS A 82 11.67 6.37 -7.29
N LYS A 83 12.65 5.63 -6.78
CA LYS A 83 14.03 5.71 -7.27
C LYS A 83 14.15 5.24 -8.71
N ILE A 84 13.53 4.11 -9.05
CA ILE A 84 13.55 3.56 -10.42
C ILE A 84 12.98 4.58 -11.42
N LYS A 85 11.80 5.16 -11.11
CA LYS A 85 11.15 6.15 -11.96
C LYS A 85 11.95 7.46 -12.06
N ALA A 86 12.60 7.89 -10.98
CA ALA A 86 13.48 9.06 -10.99
C ALA A 86 14.73 8.83 -11.85
N ALA A 87 15.34 7.64 -11.76
CA ALA A 87 16.48 7.25 -12.58
C ALA A 87 16.10 7.16 -14.06
N MET A 88 14.97 6.55 -14.40
CA MET A 88 14.47 6.48 -15.78
C MET A 88 14.22 7.88 -16.36
N ARG A 89 13.57 8.77 -15.61
CA ARG A 89 13.36 10.17 -16.07
C ARG A 89 14.66 10.92 -16.33
N LYS A 90 15.69 10.70 -15.51
CA LYS A 90 17.03 11.29 -15.74
C LYS A 90 17.71 10.68 -16.96
N ALA A 91 17.56 9.37 -17.18
CA ALA A 91 18.15 8.67 -18.32
C ALA A 91 17.50 9.06 -19.67
N THR A 92 16.22 9.42 -19.68
CA THR A 92 15.52 9.89 -20.89
C THR A 92 15.67 11.39 -21.14
N ALA A 93 16.22 12.14 -20.19
CA ALA A 93 16.47 13.57 -20.30
C ALA A 93 17.87 13.86 -20.89
N VAL A 94 18.27 13.11 -21.93
CA VAL A 94 19.47 13.43 -22.71
C VAL A 94 19.17 14.67 -23.55
N PRO A 95 19.91 15.78 -23.39
CA PRO A 95 19.78 16.92 -24.28
C PRO A 95 20.27 16.52 -25.67
N GLU A 96 19.42 16.67 -26.69
CA GLU A 96 19.85 16.72 -28.09
C GLU A 96 21.01 17.73 -28.19
N LYS A 97 22.17 17.24 -28.66
CA LYS A 97 23.32 18.06 -29.04
C LYS A 97 23.13 18.61 -30.44
#